data_AF-A0A371QQP5-F1
#
_entry.id   AF-A0A371QQP5-F1
#
_cell.length_a   1.000
_cell.length_b   1.000
_cell.length_c   1.000
_cell.angle_alpha   90.00
_cell.angle_beta   90.00
_cell.angle_gamma   90.00
#
_symmetry.space_group_name_H-M   'P 1'
#
loop_
_entity.id
_entity.type
_entity.pdbx_description
1 polymer ?
#
loop_
_entity_poly.entity_id
_entity_poly.type
_entity_poly.pdbx_seq_one_letter_code
_entity_poly.pdbx_strand_id
1 'polypeptide(L)'
;MNQQDKQIVKLQSMLLSSLIQQTTLPGMSEPIQFPDILHLRNQDIIYVSSENIKADLLRESLPNLEIEILNETMLKSKAVENRDIYYLSLRKPTVTENEIRIISDLKMCPSEKNIPPLSLGAVLIIFQQNSAGEWIVNDSPSAIAM
;
A
#
# COMPACT_ATOMS: atom_id res chain seq x y z
N MET A 1 14.32 -5.74 -15.97
CA MET A 1 14.03 -4.81 -14.87
C MET A 1 15.33 -4.23 -14.36
N ASN A 2 15.49 -2.89 -14.35
CA ASN A 2 16.71 -2.25 -13.85
C ASN A 2 16.79 -2.37 -12.31
N GLN A 3 17.96 -2.06 -11.73
CA GLN A 3 18.20 -2.23 -10.28
C GLN A 3 17.30 -1.32 -9.43
N GLN A 4 17.02 -0.11 -9.91
CA GLN A 4 16.15 0.86 -9.24
C GLN A 4 14.71 0.36 -9.15
N ASP A 5 14.15 -0.19 -10.23
CA ASP A 5 12.81 -0.79 -10.24
C ASP A 5 12.71 -1.94 -9.25
N LYS A 6 13.74 -2.81 -9.17
CA LYS A 6 13.77 -3.90 -8.18
C LYS A 6 13.71 -3.35 -6.76
N GLN A 7 14.44 -2.26 -6.49
CA GLN A 7 14.46 -1.63 -5.20
C GLN A 7 13.11 -1.00 -4.83
N ILE A 8 12.50 -0.25 -5.77
CA ILE A 8 11.18 0.35 -5.57
C ILE A 8 10.16 -0.72 -5.21
N VAL A 9 10.12 -1.83 -5.95
CA VAL A 9 9.12 -2.86 -5.68
C VAL A 9 9.37 -3.55 -4.34
N LYS A 10 10.63 -3.76 -3.95
CA LYS A 10 10.96 -4.27 -2.61
C LYS A 10 10.40 -3.35 -1.52
N LEU A 11 10.59 -2.04 -1.65
CA LEU A 11 10.08 -1.05 -0.68
C LEU A 11 8.55 -0.98 -0.67
N GLN A 12 7.90 -1.03 -1.84
CA GLN A 12 6.45 -1.11 -1.93
C GLN A 12 5.89 -2.36 -1.24
N SER A 13 6.54 -3.51 -1.43
CA SER A 13 6.12 -4.77 -0.81
C SER A 13 6.30 -4.75 0.70
N MET A 14 7.42 -4.18 1.18
CA MET A 14 7.66 -3.96 2.61
C MET A 14 6.62 -3.02 3.22
N LEU A 15 6.30 -1.92 2.55
CA LEU A 15 5.26 -0.99 2.98
C LEU A 15 3.91 -1.67 3.12
N LEU A 16 3.48 -2.38 2.08
CA LEU A 16 2.17 -3.05 2.08
C LEU A 16 2.10 -4.13 3.16
N SER A 17 3.16 -4.94 3.30
CA SER A 17 3.26 -5.93 4.37
C SER A 17 3.18 -5.29 5.75
N SER A 18 3.91 -4.18 5.97
CA SER A 18 3.88 -3.42 7.23
C SER A 18 2.49 -2.86 7.55
N LEU A 19 1.80 -2.25 6.57
CA LEU A 19 0.47 -1.70 6.76
C LEU A 19 -0.57 -2.78 7.12
N ILE A 20 -0.55 -3.88 6.38
CA ILE A 20 -1.54 -4.96 6.52
C ILE A 20 -1.31 -5.75 7.82
N GLN A 21 -0.06 -6.11 8.12
CA GLN A 21 0.30 -6.90 9.29
C GLN A 21 0.52 -6.08 10.56
N GLN A 22 0.50 -4.74 10.47
CA GLN A 22 0.82 -3.84 11.59
C GLN A 22 2.22 -4.10 12.16
N THR A 23 3.20 -4.29 11.27
CA THR A 23 4.61 -4.45 11.63
C THR A 23 5.39 -3.16 11.40
N THR A 24 6.53 -3.00 12.07
CA THR A 24 7.41 -1.84 11.92
C THR A 24 8.17 -1.90 10.59
N LEU A 25 8.33 -0.75 9.92
CA LEU A 25 9.34 -0.61 8.86
C LEU A 25 10.75 -0.42 9.46
N PRO A 26 11.81 -0.74 8.71
CA PRO A 26 13.18 -0.43 9.16
C PRO A 26 13.34 1.06 9.46
N GLY A 27 13.99 1.39 10.57
CA GLY A 27 14.15 2.77 11.05
C GLY A 27 13.00 3.27 11.93
N MET A 28 11.87 2.57 11.98
CA MET A 28 10.75 2.93 12.86
C MET A 28 10.76 2.12 14.16
N SER A 29 10.34 2.76 15.25
CA SER A 29 10.12 2.10 16.56
C SER A 29 8.69 1.56 16.74
N GLU A 30 7.72 2.09 15.98
CA GLU A 30 6.31 1.75 16.06
C GLU A 30 5.73 1.45 14.67
N PRO A 31 4.68 0.62 14.54
CA PRO A 31 4.00 0.43 13.27
C PRO A 31 3.37 1.73 12.74
N ILE A 32 3.17 1.80 11.43
CA ILE A 32 2.47 2.93 10.80
C ILE A 32 1.03 2.97 11.31
N GLN A 33 0.67 4.08 11.95
CA GLN A 33 -0.71 4.35 12.35
C GLN A 33 -1.52 4.78 11.12
N PHE A 34 -2.53 4.00 10.77
CA PHE A 34 -3.45 4.31 9.68
C PHE A 34 -4.88 4.03 10.17
N PRO A 35 -5.61 5.06 10.67
CA PRO A 35 -6.83 4.87 11.46
C PRO A 35 -7.87 3.94 10.82
N ASP A 36 -8.06 4.08 9.51
CA ASP A 36 -9.09 3.36 8.77
C ASP A 36 -8.65 1.98 8.26
N ILE A 37 -7.40 1.55 8.53
CA ILE A 37 -6.86 0.27 8.07
C ILE A 37 -7.62 -0.93 8.64
N LEU A 38 -8.34 -0.74 9.75
CA LEU A 38 -9.20 -1.79 10.32
C LEU A 38 -10.30 -2.24 9.35
N HIS A 39 -10.82 -1.33 8.53
CA HIS A 39 -11.80 -1.67 7.50
C HIS A 39 -11.24 -2.64 6.47
N LEU A 40 -9.98 -2.46 6.07
CA LEU A 40 -9.27 -3.38 5.19
C LEU A 40 -9.04 -4.74 5.85
N ARG A 41 -8.59 -4.74 7.12
CA ARG A 41 -8.21 -5.96 7.86
C ARG A 41 -9.39 -6.82 8.29
N ASN A 42 -10.60 -6.26 8.36
CA ASN A 42 -11.82 -6.99 8.69
C ASN A 42 -12.41 -7.74 7.48
N GLN A 43 -11.80 -7.64 6.29
CA GLN A 43 -12.20 -8.39 5.11
C GLN A 43 -11.45 -9.72 5.06
N ASP A 44 -12.13 -10.77 4.57
CA ASP A 44 -11.51 -12.09 4.35
C ASP A 44 -10.39 -12.02 3.30
N ILE A 45 -10.54 -11.13 2.31
CA ILE A 45 -9.59 -10.89 1.23
C ILE A 45 -9.10 -9.44 1.31
N ILE A 46 -7.79 -9.26 1.27
CA ILE A 46 -7.17 -7.94 1.19
C ILE A 46 -7.03 -7.55 -0.28
N TYR A 47 -7.75 -6.51 -0.69
CA TYR A 47 -7.66 -5.98 -2.05
C TYR A 47 -6.58 -4.92 -2.18
N VAL A 48 -5.81 -4.99 -3.26
CA VAL A 48 -4.78 -4.00 -3.59
C VAL A 48 -4.91 -3.62 -5.07
N SER A 49 -4.86 -2.32 -5.37
CA SER A 49 -4.88 -1.82 -6.75
C SER A 49 -3.60 -2.17 -7.51
N SER A 50 -3.74 -2.65 -8.75
CA SER A 50 -2.62 -2.96 -9.63
C SER A 50 -1.99 -1.73 -10.31
N GLU A 51 -2.59 -0.54 -10.19
CA GLU A 51 -2.27 0.63 -11.04
C GLU A 51 -0.80 1.10 -10.96
N ASN A 52 -0.16 0.97 -9.80
CA ASN A 52 1.24 1.35 -9.59
C ASN A 52 2.06 0.27 -8.86
N ILE A 53 1.62 -0.99 -8.96
CA ILE A 53 2.22 -2.14 -8.28
C ILE A 53 2.57 -3.18 -9.33
N LYS A 54 3.77 -3.77 -9.21
CA LYS A 54 4.13 -4.95 -9.97
C LYS A 54 3.61 -6.19 -9.23
N ALA A 55 2.58 -6.82 -9.78
CA ALA A 55 1.75 -7.82 -9.11
C ALA A 55 2.52 -9.06 -8.59
N ASP A 56 3.64 -9.41 -9.22
CA ASP A 56 4.39 -10.63 -8.92
C ASP A 56 5.04 -10.66 -7.52
N LEU A 57 5.06 -9.53 -6.79
CA LEU A 57 5.96 -9.34 -5.64
C LEU A 57 5.31 -9.32 -4.25
N LEU A 58 3.97 -9.25 -4.14
CA LEU A 58 3.31 -9.24 -2.82
C LEU A 58 3.08 -10.63 -2.23
N ARG A 59 2.88 -11.66 -3.07
CA ARG A 59 2.55 -13.02 -2.62
C ARG A 59 3.66 -13.66 -1.77
N GLU A 60 4.92 -13.31 -2.00
CA GLU A 60 6.06 -13.83 -1.21
C GLU A 60 6.13 -13.24 0.20
N SER A 61 5.56 -12.05 0.41
CA SER A 61 5.72 -11.28 1.65
C SER A 61 4.62 -11.49 2.70
N LEU A 62 3.52 -12.15 2.33
CA LEU A 62 2.27 -12.21 3.11
C LEU A 62 1.64 -13.63 3.04
N PRO A 63 2.32 -14.70 3.51
CA PRO A 63 1.92 -16.09 3.23
C PRO A 63 0.61 -16.55 3.88
N ASN A 64 0.14 -15.84 4.91
CA ASN A 64 -1.05 -16.22 5.70
C ASN A 64 -2.28 -15.35 5.40
N LEU A 65 -2.21 -14.46 4.40
CA LEU A 65 -3.32 -13.58 4.04
C LEU A 65 -3.69 -13.79 2.58
N GLU A 66 -5.00 -13.83 2.31
CA GLU A 66 -5.49 -13.87 0.94
C GLU A 66 -5.45 -12.45 0.37
N ILE A 67 -4.63 -12.25 -0.67
CA ILE A 67 -4.42 -10.94 -1.29
C ILE A 67 -4.75 -11.02 -2.76
N GLU A 68 -5.69 -10.18 -3.19
CA GLU A 68 -6.04 -10.01 -4.59
C GLU A 68 -5.53 -8.65 -5.10
N ILE A 69 -4.65 -8.71 -6.11
CA ILE A 69 -4.14 -7.51 -6.79
C ILE A 69 -4.97 -7.32 -8.06
N LEU A 70 -5.77 -6.26 -8.07
CA LEU A 70 -6.84 -6.06 -9.05
C LEU A 70 -6.71 -4.69 -9.72
N ASN A 71 -7.07 -4.62 -11.00
CA ASN A 71 -7.26 -3.33 -11.67
C ASN A 71 -8.60 -2.69 -11.24
N GLU A 72 -8.82 -1.43 -11.60
CA GLU A 72 -10.02 -0.69 -11.22
C GLU A 72 -11.33 -1.38 -11.66
N THR A 73 -11.37 -1.92 -12.88
CA THR A 73 -12.55 -2.63 -13.38
C THR A 73 -12.88 -3.86 -12.53
N MET A 74 -11.87 -4.62 -12.14
CA MET A 74 -12.05 -5.80 -11.30
C MET A 74 -12.44 -5.43 -9.86
N LEU A 75 -11.86 -4.36 -9.30
CA LEU A 75 -12.26 -3.83 -7.99
C LEU A 75 -13.74 -3.43 -7.98
N LYS A 76 -14.22 -2.76 -9.03
CA LYS A 76 -15.65 -2.42 -9.18
C LYS A 76 -16.52 -3.66 -9.26
N SER A 77 -16.12 -4.66 -10.04
CA SER A 77 -16.87 -5.93 -10.10
C SER A 77 -16.94 -6.62 -8.74
N LYS A 78 -15.83 -6.67 -7.99
CA LYS A 78 -15.79 -7.24 -6.64
C LYS A 78 -16.66 -6.47 -5.65
N ALA A 79 -16.73 -5.15 -5.75
CA ALA A 79 -17.61 -4.31 -4.93
C ALA A 79 -19.11 -4.61 -5.18
N VAL A 80 -19.49 -4.85 -6.44
CA VAL A 80 -20.86 -5.23 -6.77
C VAL A 80 -21.22 -6.59 -6.18
N GLU A 81 -20.27 -7.53 -6.15
CA GLU A 81 -20.46 -8.88 -5.62
C GLU A 81 -20.46 -8.95 -4.09
N ASN A 82 -19.56 -8.22 -3.44
CA ASN A 82 -19.22 -8.37 -2.01
C ASN A 82 -19.69 -7.21 -1.14
N ARG A 83 -20.55 -6.32 -1.66
CA ARG A 83 -20.85 -4.99 -1.09
C ARG A 83 -19.62 -4.08 -1.16
N ASP A 84 -19.66 -2.95 -0.46
CA ASP A 84 -18.55 -2.00 -0.45
C ASP A 84 -17.26 -2.71 0.00
N ILE A 85 -16.20 -2.58 -0.82
CA ILE A 85 -14.89 -3.14 -0.50
C ILE A 85 -13.89 -2.03 -0.19
N TYR A 86 -12.96 -2.34 0.68
CA TYR A 86 -11.81 -1.51 1.02
C TYR A 86 -10.57 -2.07 0.33
N TYR A 87 -9.72 -1.18 -0.19
CA TYR A 87 -8.51 -1.57 -0.90
C TYR A 87 -7.38 -0.55 -0.71
N LEU A 88 -6.15 -1.03 -0.78
CA LEU A 88 -4.96 -0.18 -0.82
C LEU A 88 -4.61 0.20 -2.25
N SER A 89 -4.21 1.44 -2.46
CA SER A 89 -3.70 1.94 -3.73
C SER A 89 -2.40 2.67 -3.50
N LEU A 90 -1.34 2.27 -4.20
CA LEU A 90 -0.10 3.04 -4.20
C LEU A 90 -0.15 4.10 -5.29
N ARG A 91 0.31 5.32 -5.00
CA ARG A 91 0.60 6.31 -6.03
C ARG A 91 1.93 5.99 -6.70
N LYS A 92 2.15 6.54 -7.89
CA LYS A 92 3.44 6.45 -8.57
C LYS A 92 4.55 6.96 -7.63
N PRO A 93 5.58 6.14 -7.33
CA PRO A 93 6.67 6.55 -6.45
C PRO A 93 7.43 7.76 -7.01
N THR A 94 7.84 8.67 -6.13
CA THR A 94 8.78 9.74 -6.49
C THR A 94 10.17 9.32 -6.03
N VAL A 95 11.15 9.41 -6.92
CA VAL A 95 12.50 8.92 -6.66
C VAL A 95 13.52 10.01 -6.91
N THR A 96 14.41 10.20 -5.95
CA THR A 96 15.61 11.03 -6.05
C THR A 96 16.86 10.15 -5.85
N GLU A 97 18.04 10.75 -5.83
CA GLU A 97 19.31 10.03 -5.63
C GLU A 97 19.35 9.26 -4.29
N ASN A 98 18.82 9.87 -3.21
CA ASN A 98 18.92 9.34 -1.85
C ASN A 98 17.58 9.01 -1.20
N GLU A 99 16.46 9.21 -1.91
CA GLU A 99 15.14 9.14 -1.33
C GLU A 99 14.11 8.50 -2.27
N ILE A 100 13.26 7.65 -1.71
CA ILE A 100 12.10 7.08 -2.37
C ILE A 100 10.86 7.43 -1.55
N ARG A 101 9.94 8.20 -2.14
CA ARG A 101 8.65 8.56 -1.55
C ARG A 101 7.55 7.66 -2.09
N ILE A 102 6.82 7.02 -1.19
CA ILE A 102 5.68 6.17 -1.54
C ILE A 102 4.47 6.66 -0.75
N ILE A 103 3.38 6.93 -1.47
CA ILE A 103 2.09 7.25 -0.87
C ILE A 103 1.19 6.04 -1.03
N SER A 104 0.61 5.59 0.09
CA SER A 104 -0.44 4.58 0.11
C SER A 104 -1.75 5.23 0.48
N ASP A 105 -2.71 5.18 -0.44
CA ASP A 105 -4.10 5.55 -0.20
C ASP A 105 -4.89 4.32 0.26
N LEU A 106 -5.73 4.49 1.27
CA LEU A 106 -6.81 3.57 1.58
C LEU A 106 -8.08 4.11 0.93
N LYS A 107 -8.73 3.27 0.14
CA LYS A 107 -9.94 3.62 -0.59
C LYS A 107 -11.05 2.63 -0.29
N MET A 108 -12.28 3.08 -0.42
CA MET A 108 -13.48 2.26 -0.47
C MET A 108 -14.04 2.31 -1.89
N CYS A 109 -14.23 1.17 -2.52
CA CYS A 109 -15.01 1.05 -3.73
C CYS A 109 -16.45 0.71 -3.33
N PRO A 110 -17.42 1.60 -3.58
CA PRO A 110 -18.81 1.33 -3.29
C PRO A 110 -19.38 0.29 -4.25
N SER A 111 -20.37 -0.46 -3.78
CA SER A 111 -21.13 -1.44 -4.56
C SER A 111 -22.01 -0.82 -5.64
N GLU A 112 -22.35 0.46 -5.49
CA GLU A 112 -23.12 1.23 -6.48
C GLU A 112 -22.26 1.60 -7.70
N LYS A 113 -22.66 1.10 -8.88
CA LYS A 113 -21.88 1.21 -10.13
C LYS A 113 -21.48 2.62 -10.57
N ASN A 114 -22.25 3.64 -10.17
CA ASN A 114 -22.06 5.01 -10.61
C ASN A 114 -21.37 5.90 -9.56
N ILE A 115 -21.02 5.34 -8.40
CA ILE A 115 -20.28 6.07 -7.37
C ILE A 115 -18.78 5.78 -7.56
N PRO A 116 -17.93 6.82 -7.67
CA PRO A 116 -16.49 6.62 -7.75
C PRO A 116 -15.92 6.10 -6.42
N PRO A 117 -14.75 5.42 -6.44
CA PRO A 117 -14.07 5.06 -5.20
C PRO A 117 -13.82 6.28 -4.30
N LEU A 118 -14.14 6.13 -3.02
CA LEU A 118 -13.95 7.15 -2.00
C LEU A 118 -12.61 6.93 -1.32
N SER A 119 -11.80 7.99 -1.24
CA SER A 119 -10.56 7.95 -0.47
C SER A 119 -10.90 8.12 1.01
N LEU A 120 -10.32 7.29 1.87
CA LEU A 120 -10.55 7.28 3.33
C LEU A 120 -9.38 7.88 4.10
N GLY A 121 -8.17 7.69 3.58
CA GLY A 121 -6.99 8.36 4.06
C GLY A 121 -5.79 8.02 3.19
N ALA A 122 -4.69 8.71 3.43
CA ALA A 122 -3.43 8.39 2.79
C ALA A 122 -2.27 8.60 3.75
N VAL A 123 -1.24 7.78 3.58
CA VAL A 123 0.01 7.86 4.33
C VAL A 123 1.18 8.03 3.36
N LEU A 124 2.02 9.01 3.65
CA LEU A 124 3.31 9.21 2.99
C LEU A 124 4.40 8.53 3.81
N ILE A 125 5.18 7.69 3.13
CA ILE A 125 6.39 7.09 3.66
C ILE A 125 7.58 7.55 2.82
N ILE A 126 8.63 7.98 3.52
CA ILE A 126 9.87 8.44 2.93
C ILE A 126 10.97 7.46 3.33
N PHE A 127 11.49 6.72 2.36
CA PHE A 127 12.64 5.85 2.54
C PHE A 127 13.92 6.60 2.15
N GLN A 128 14.95 6.52 2.99
CA GLN A 128 16.27 7.08 2.76
C GLN A 128 17.33 6.00 2.93
N GLN A 129 18.44 6.09 2.19
CA GLN A 129 19.58 5.21 2.42
C GLN A 129 20.40 5.66 3.63
N ASN A 130 20.67 4.74 4.55
CA ASN A 130 21.61 4.97 5.64
C ASN A 130 23.06 4.85 5.15
N SER A 131 24.03 5.11 6.03
CA SER A 131 25.46 4.99 5.73
C SER A 131 25.92 3.57 5.40
N ALA A 132 25.13 2.54 5.72
CA ALA A 132 25.37 1.15 5.35
C ALA A 132 24.74 0.78 3.99
N GLY A 133 24.08 1.72 3.30
CA GLY A 133 23.40 1.50 2.03
C GLY A 133 22.02 0.85 2.13
N GLU A 134 21.50 0.69 3.35
CA GLU A 134 20.19 0.10 3.61
C GLU A 134 19.10 1.18 3.57
N TRP A 135 17.93 0.81 3.06
CA TRP A 135 16.78 1.70 3.01
C TRP A 135 16.00 1.65 4.32
N ILE A 136 15.94 2.78 5.01
CA ILE A 136 15.23 2.96 6.27
C ILE A 136 14.23 4.12 6.16
N VAL A 137 13.25 4.14 7.06
CA VAL A 137 12.35 5.25 7.27
C VAL A 137 12.93 6.12 8.37
N ASN A 138 13.32 7.34 8.04
CA ASN A 138 14.02 8.25 8.96
C ASN A 138 13.06 9.24 9.64
N ASP A 139 11.95 9.57 8.97
CA ASP A 139 10.91 10.47 9.46
C ASP A 139 9.64 9.71 9.82
N SER A 140 8.87 10.24 10.77
CA SER A 140 7.56 9.68 11.09
C SER A 140 6.63 9.73 9.87
N PRO A 141 5.88 8.64 9.58
CA PRO A 141 4.86 8.62 8.54
C PRO A 141 3.94 9.82 8.66
N SER A 142 3.70 10.49 7.55
CA SER A 142 2.82 11.66 7.52
C SER A 142 1.45 11.26 6.98
N ALA A 143 0.40 11.50 7.75
CA ALA A 143 -0.96 11.44 7.24
C ALA A 143 -1.16 12.59 6.25
N ILE A 144 -1.73 12.28 5.09
CA ILE A 144 -2.10 13.29 4.10
C ILE A 144 -3.58 13.59 4.31
N ALA A 145 -3.89 14.84 4.67
CA ALA A 145 -5.25 15.33 4.67
C ALA A 145 -5.81 15.29 3.24
N MET A 146 -7.01 14.74 3.08
CA MET A 146 -7.70 14.60 1.80
C MET A 146 -8.62 15.78 1.52
#